data_AF-A0A967WJU8-F1
#
_entry.id   AF-A0A967WJU8-F1
#
_cell.length_a   1.000
_cell.length_b   1.000
_cell.length_c   1.000
_cell.angle_alpha   90.00
_cell.angle_beta   90.00
_cell.angle_gamma   90.00
#
_symmetry.space_group_name_H-M   'P 1'
#
loop_
_entity.id
_entity.type
_entity.pdbx_description
1 polymer ?
#
loop_
_entity_poly.entity_id
_entity_poly.type
_entity_poly.pdbx_seq_one_letter_code
_entity_poly.pdbx_strand_id
1 'polypeptide(L)'
;MTTIAIIGVLVLLMTIGIALIVVSQMREKARVERMRRIKALEDGHSLMRRFVDELPNSFLDKALRRLILQRALELAGQLRELNAPGNPKALEEADQTALSALDAGQIQGPGEIAMNDQARVKEIRGLLQMLFRFVERQKKTGRISADAARQHMVNILFLVHRVYADLMVYQAQEHEQAKRYRKAIHCYHLGASELEKSKDHPNAAELITRYRERIKELNNLANGEDPNAQRKEAVMPNSVNREWEEFINEEEAWKKKADYDD
;
A
#
# COMPACT_ATOMS: atom_id res chain seq x y z
N MET A 1 19.39 60.54 40.01
CA MET A 1 19.36 59.29 39.22
C MET A 1 20.55 59.31 38.28
N THR A 2 21.56 58.45 38.49
CA THR A 2 22.75 58.41 37.64
C THR A 2 22.44 57.67 36.33
N THR A 3 23.01 58.09 35.22
CA THR A 3 22.86 57.47 33.88
C THR A 3 23.06 55.96 33.88
N ILE A 4 23.95 55.46 34.75
CA ILE A 4 24.21 54.03 34.96
C ILE A 4 22.95 53.27 35.42
N ALA A 5 22.13 53.87 36.30
CA ALA A 5 20.89 53.25 36.78
C ALA A 5 19.84 53.14 35.67
N ILE A 6 19.74 54.15 34.79
CA ILE A 6 18.80 54.14 33.66
C ILE A 6 19.19 53.07 32.65
N ILE A 7 20.48 52.96 32.31
CA ILE A 7 21.00 51.92 31.40
C ILE A 7 20.78 50.53 32.00
N GLY A 8 21.04 50.35 33.30
CA GLY A 8 20.81 49.07 33.99
C GLY A 8 19.36 48.59 33.90
N VAL A 9 18.39 49.50 34.10
CA VAL A 9 16.96 49.17 33.97
C VAL A 9 16.58 48.82 32.53
N LEU A 10 17.11 49.54 31.54
CA LEU A 10 16.83 49.28 30.12
C LEU A 10 17.35 47.91 29.67
N VAL A 11 18.57 47.55 30.07
CA VAL A 11 19.15 46.24 29.78
C VAL A 11 18.34 45.13 30.46
N LEU A 12 17.91 45.32 31.71
CA LEU A 12 17.07 44.36 32.42
C LEU A 12 15.71 44.15 31.73
N LEU A 13 15.07 45.22 31.24
CA LEU A 13 13.81 45.12 30.50
C LEU A 13 14.00 44.39 29.16
N MET A 14 15.10 44.66 28.45
CA MET A 14 15.43 43.95 27.20
C MET A 14 15.67 42.45 27.43
N THR A 15 16.42 42.08 28.47
CA THR A 15 16.67 40.65 28.75
C THR A 15 15.39 39.90 29.14
N ILE A 16 14.52 40.53 29.93
CA ILE A 16 13.20 39.96 30.28
C ILE A 16 12.34 39.80 29.02
N GLY A 17 12.30 40.82 28.14
CA GLY A 17 11.53 40.76 26.90
C GLY A 17 11.99 39.62 25.97
N ILE A 18 13.30 39.46 25.79
CA ILE A 18 13.88 38.37 24.99
C ILE A 18 13.55 37.01 25.63
N ALA A 19 13.69 36.87 26.95
CA ALA A 19 13.38 35.62 27.65
C ALA A 19 11.91 35.19 27.46
N LEU A 20 10.97 36.14 27.55
CA LEU A 20 9.54 35.87 27.34
C LEU A 20 9.25 35.39 25.91
N ILE A 21 9.87 36.01 24.90
CA ILE A 21 9.72 35.60 23.49
C ILE A 21 10.27 34.17 23.29
N VAL A 22 11.46 33.87 23.82
CA VAL A 22 12.07 32.54 23.69
C VAL A 22 11.20 31.46 24.35
N VAL A 23 10.69 31.70 25.56
CA VAL A 23 9.78 30.77 26.25
C VAL A 23 8.48 30.58 25.45
N SER A 24 7.92 31.65 24.89
CA SER A 24 6.73 31.56 24.03
C SER A 24 6.99 30.70 22.79
N GLN A 25 8.10 30.94 22.09
CA GLN A 25 8.48 30.16 20.90
C GLN A 25 8.74 28.69 21.23
N MET A 26 9.38 28.39 22.37
CA MET A 26 9.59 27.00 22.80
C MET A 26 8.27 26.27 23.05
N ARG A 27 7.31 26.93 23.71
CA ARG A 27 5.97 26.36 23.96
C ARG A 27 5.19 26.14 22.66
N GLU A 28 5.29 27.07 21.72
CA GLU A 28 4.63 26.95 20.42
C GLU A 28 5.23 25.82 19.58
N LYS A 29 6.56 25.73 19.52
CA LYS A 29 7.26 24.61 18.87
C LYS A 29 6.87 23.27 19.49
N ALA A 30 6.86 23.16 20.81
CA ALA A 30 6.43 21.95 21.51
C ALA A 30 4.97 21.57 21.20
N ARG A 31 4.07 22.56 21.09
CA ARG A 31 2.68 22.34 20.70
C ARG A 31 2.57 21.82 19.27
N VAL A 32 3.29 22.42 18.33
CA VAL A 32 3.29 22.03 16.92
C VAL A 32 3.87 20.63 16.75
N GLU A 33 4.99 20.31 17.41
CA GLU A 33 5.60 18.98 17.39
C GLU A 33 4.66 17.93 17.98
N ARG A 34 3.99 18.22 19.10
CA ARG A 34 2.96 17.34 19.67
C ARG A 34 1.85 17.09 18.66
N MET A 35 1.34 18.13 18.00
CA MET A 35 0.25 17.99 17.03
C MET A 35 0.68 17.17 15.81
N ARG A 36 1.91 17.37 15.32
CA ARG A 36 2.50 16.57 14.24
C ARG A 36 2.63 15.11 14.65
N ARG A 37 3.08 14.84 15.88
CA ARG A 37 3.19 13.48 16.40
C ARG A 37 1.83 12.81 16.51
N ILE A 38 0.82 13.48 17.04
CA ILE A 38 -0.56 12.98 17.11
C ILE A 38 -1.06 12.63 15.70
N LYS A 39 -0.95 13.56 14.76
CA LYS A 39 -1.38 13.33 13.37
C LYS A 39 -0.68 12.13 12.73
N ALA A 40 0.64 12.01 12.91
CA ALA A 40 1.39 10.86 12.38
C ALA A 40 0.92 9.53 12.97
N LEU A 41 0.51 9.50 14.24
CA LEU A 41 -0.04 8.33 14.89
C LEU A 41 -1.47 8.02 14.40
N GLU A 42 -2.31 9.03 14.20
CA GLU A 42 -3.65 8.90 13.62
C GLU A 42 -3.60 8.38 12.18
N ASP A 43 -2.76 8.99 11.34
CA ASP A 43 -2.55 8.55 9.95
C ASP A 43 -2.03 7.12 9.91
N GLY A 44 -1.11 6.77 10.82
CA GLY A 44 -0.59 5.41 10.97
C GLY A 44 -1.66 4.41 11.39
N HIS A 45 -2.48 4.76 12.38
CA HIS A 45 -3.59 3.93 12.88
C HIS A 45 -4.62 3.69 11.78
N SER A 46 -5.04 4.77 11.11
CA SER A 46 -5.96 4.72 9.97
C SER A 46 -5.43 3.79 8.89
N LEU A 47 -4.15 3.89 8.52
CA LEU A 47 -3.55 2.99 7.53
C LEU A 47 -3.59 1.51 7.96
N MET A 48 -3.33 1.20 9.24
CA MET A 48 -3.41 -0.18 9.74
C MET A 48 -4.84 -0.72 9.62
N ARG A 49 -5.83 0.10 9.98
CA ARG A 49 -7.26 -0.24 9.82
C ARG A 49 -7.62 -0.46 8.37
N ARG A 50 -7.20 0.45 7.48
CA ARG A 50 -7.42 0.31 6.04
C ARG A 50 -6.87 -1.00 5.48
N PHE A 51 -5.69 -1.46 5.91
CA PHE A 51 -5.19 -2.77 5.50
C PHE A 51 -6.17 -3.90 5.85
N VAL A 52 -6.72 -3.91 7.06
CA VAL A 52 -7.61 -4.98 7.54
C VAL A 52 -9.01 -4.88 6.93
N ASP A 53 -9.50 -3.65 6.74
CA ASP A 53 -10.88 -3.35 6.36
C ASP A 53 -11.08 -3.25 4.83
N GLU A 54 -10.02 -2.99 4.05
CA GLU A 54 -10.10 -2.86 2.59
C GLU A 54 -9.43 -4.01 1.82
N LEU A 55 -8.40 -4.67 2.36
CA LEU A 55 -7.76 -5.81 1.68
C LEU A 55 -8.59 -7.09 1.86
N PRO A 56 -8.78 -7.89 0.80
CA PRO A 56 -9.43 -9.19 0.90
C PRO A 56 -8.81 -10.10 1.95
N ASN A 57 -9.65 -10.91 2.57
CA ASN A 57 -9.21 -11.87 3.58
C ASN A 57 -8.19 -12.89 3.05
N SER A 58 -8.25 -13.23 1.76
CA SER A 58 -7.29 -14.12 1.11
C SER A 58 -5.89 -13.52 0.96
N PHE A 59 -5.71 -12.21 1.12
CA PHE A 59 -4.42 -11.53 0.96
C PHE A 59 -3.65 -11.42 2.29
N LEU A 60 -4.34 -11.56 3.42
CA LEU A 60 -3.77 -11.42 4.75
C LEU A 60 -3.87 -12.74 5.51
N ASP A 61 -2.74 -13.44 5.62
CA ASP A 61 -2.66 -14.59 6.53
C ASP A 61 -2.88 -14.17 8.00
N LYS A 62 -3.14 -15.15 8.88
CA LYS A 62 -3.43 -14.89 10.29
C LYS A 62 -2.27 -14.16 11.00
N ALA A 63 -1.02 -14.47 10.66
CA ALA A 63 0.16 -13.89 11.30
C ALA A 63 0.33 -12.42 10.91
N LEU A 64 0.23 -12.10 9.63
CA LEU A 64 0.31 -10.75 9.08
C LEU A 64 -0.85 -9.88 9.57
N ARG A 65 -2.07 -10.42 9.59
CA ARG A 65 -3.24 -9.71 10.15
C ARG A 65 -3.04 -9.40 11.63
N ARG A 66 -2.52 -10.35 12.41
CA ARG A 66 -2.20 -10.11 13.82
C ARG A 66 -1.14 -9.02 13.98
N LEU A 67 -0.08 -9.04 13.17
CA LEU A 67 0.97 -8.01 13.19
C LEU A 67 0.40 -6.60 12.95
N ILE A 68 -0.48 -6.46 11.97
CA ILE A 68 -1.13 -5.18 11.64
C ILE A 68 -2.01 -4.71 12.81
N LEU A 69 -2.86 -5.59 13.34
CA LEU A 69 -3.78 -5.25 14.44
C LEU A 69 -3.04 -4.95 15.75
N GLN A 70 -1.99 -5.70 16.08
CA GLN A 70 -1.12 -5.38 17.23
C GLN A 70 -0.50 -4.00 17.06
N ARG A 71 -0.05 -3.65 15.86
CA ARG A 71 0.49 -2.34 15.59
C ARG A 71 -0.57 -1.24 15.67
N ALA A 72 -1.79 -1.49 15.21
CA ALA A 72 -2.92 -0.56 15.38
C ALA A 72 -3.19 -0.30 16.88
N LEU A 73 -3.27 -1.36 17.68
CA LEU A 73 -3.47 -1.28 19.12
C LEU A 73 -2.37 -0.46 19.82
N GLU A 74 -1.09 -0.67 19.46
CA GLU A 74 0.02 0.14 19.96
C GLU A 74 -0.14 1.63 19.64
N LEU A 75 -0.55 1.97 18.41
CA LEU A 75 -0.75 3.35 17.98
C LEU A 75 -1.92 4.01 18.71
N ALA A 76 -3.03 3.29 18.91
CA ALA A 76 -4.16 3.76 19.70
C ALA A 76 -3.75 4.03 21.17
N GLY A 77 -2.94 3.15 21.77
CA GLY A 77 -2.36 3.36 23.09
C GLY A 77 -1.48 4.62 23.17
N GLN A 78 -0.63 4.85 22.17
CA GLN A 78 0.22 6.06 22.09
C GLN A 78 -0.62 7.35 21.91
N LEU A 79 -1.71 7.29 21.15
CA LEU A 79 -2.65 8.39 21.02
C LEU A 79 -3.32 8.71 22.37
N ARG A 80 -3.71 7.68 23.12
CA ARG A 80 -4.26 7.82 24.47
C ARG A 80 -3.27 8.48 25.43
N GLU A 81 -2.01 8.00 25.46
CA GLU A 81 -0.95 8.57 26.30
C GLU A 81 -0.67 10.04 26.01
N LEU A 82 -0.72 10.43 24.73
CA LEU A 82 -0.54 11.82 24.31
C LEU A 82 -1.79 12.70 24.51
N ASN A 83 -2.86 12.17 25.09
CA ASN A 83 -4.16 12.82 25.21
C ASN A 83 -4.59 13.43 23.86
N ALA A 84 -4.52 12.63 22.81
CA ALA A 84 -4.97 13.02 21.47
C ALA A 84 -6.47 13.39 21.51
N PRO A 85 -6.92 14.33 20.65
CA PRO A 85 -8.34 14.64 20.52
C PRO A 85 -9.13 13.42 20.02
N GLY A 86 -10.45 13.42 20.25
CA GLY A 86 -11.33 12.30 19.88
C GLY A 86 -11.47 11.25 20.99
N ASN A 87 -11.58 9.97 20.61
CA ASN A 87 -11.73 8.87 21.57
C ASN A 87 -10.71 7.74 21.32
N PRO A 88 -9.41 7.95 21.66
CA PRO A 88 -8.38 6.92 21.51
C PRO A 88 -8.68 5.62 22.26
N LYS A 89 -9.42 5.70 23.37
CA LYS A 89 -9.82 4.53 24.15
C LYS A 89 -10.77 3.62 23.35
N ALA A 90 -11.74 4.19 22.64
CA ALA A 90 -12.61 3.41 21.77
C ALA A 90 -11.85 2.76 20.60
N LEU A 91 -10.81 3.42 20.07
CA LEU A 91 -9.95 2.81 19.05
C LEU A 91 -9.19 1.59 19.60
N GLU A 92 -8.62 1.72 20.79
CA GLU A 92 -7.92 0.65 21.50
C GLU A 92 -8.85 -0.54 21.80
N GLU A 93 -10.06 -0.27 22.30
CA GLU A 93 -11.09 -1.29 22.55
C GLU A 93 -11.52 -2.01 21.26
N ALA A 94 -11.67 -1.28 20.15
CA ALA A 94 -12.01 -1.84 18.85
C ALA A 94 -10.90 -2.76 18.31
N ASP A 95 -9.64 -2.34 18.39
CA ASP A 95 -8.49 -3.14 17.94
C ASP A 95 -8.27 -4.36 18.82
N GLN A 96 -8.47 -4.24 20.14
CA GLN A 96 -8.41 -5.36 21.07
C GLN A 96 -9.51 -6.39 20.76
N THR A 97 -10.72 -5.92 20.45
CA THR A 97 -11.84 -6.79 20.05
C THR A 97 -11.52 -7.52 18.74
N ALA A 98 -10.96 -6.81 17.74
CA ALA A 98 -10.56 -7.41 16.48
C ALA A 98 -9.46 -8.48 16.65
N LEU A 99 -8.50 -8.25 17.55
CA LEU A 99 -7.48 -9.25 17.91
C LEU A 99 -8.11 -10.49 18.55
N SER A 100 -9.01 -10.31 19.51
CA SER A 100 -9.71 -11.43 20.15
C SER A 100 -10.57 -12.23 19.16
N ALA A 101 -11.24 -11.56 18.22
CA ALA A 101 -11.98 -12.21 17.15
C ALA A 101 -11.05 -13.03 16.24
N LEU A 102 -9.90 -12.47 15.85
CA LEU A 102 -8.90 -13.18 15.05
C LEU A 102 -8.35 -14.43 15.77
N ASP A 103 -8.12 -14.33 17.08
CA ASP A 103 -7.65 -15.44 17.90
C ASP A 103 -8.70 -16.56 17.96
N ALA A 104 -9.98 -16.20 18.10
CA ALA A 104 -11.12 -17.10 18.01
C ALA A 104 -11.39 -17.66 16.61
N GLY A 105 -10.60 -17.29 15.60
CA GLY A 105 -10.73 -17.77 14.21
C GLY A 105 -11.78 -17.03 13.39
N GLN A 106 -12.35 -15.95 13.92
CA GLN A 106 -13.30 -15.10 13.21
C GLN A 106 -12.52 -14.08 12.36
N ILE A 107 -12.30 -14.41 11.09
CA ILE A 107 -11.64 -13.50 10.15
C ILE A 107 -12.70 -12.53 9.60
N GLN A 108 -12.60 -11.27 10.02
CA GLN A 108 -13.42 -10.17 9.51
C GLN A 108 -12.65 -9.40 8.45
N GLY A 109 -13.34 -8.94 7.42
CA GLY A 109 -12.78 -8.16 6.32
C GLY A 109 -13.53 -8.40 5.01
N PRO A 110 -13.20 -7.66 3.95
CA PRO A 110 -13.92 -7.73 2.69
C PRO A 110 -13.68 -9.07 1.99
N GLY A 111 -14.67 -9.44 1.17
CA GLY A 111 -14.60 -10.61 0.29
C GLY A 111 -13.63 -10.41 -0.89
N GLU A 112 -13.75 -11.27 -1.89
CA GLU A 112 -12.95 -11.17 -3.12
C GLU A 112 -13.25 -9.89 -3.91
N ILE A 113 -12.26 -9.43 -4.68
CA ILE A 113 -12.36 -8.20 -5.47
C ILE A 113 -12.97 -8.55 -6.82
N ALA A 114 -13.94 -7.74 -7.26
CA ALA A 114 -14.44 -7.84 -8.62
C ALA A 114 -13.41 -7.25 -9.60
N MET A 115 -12.92 -8.07 -10.54
CA MET A 115 -11.89 -7.65 -11.51
C MET A 115 -12.41 -6.70 -12.60
N ASN A 116 -13.70 -6.42 -12.64
CA ASN A 116 -14.31 -5.48 -13.58
C ASN A 116 -14.18 -4.01 -13.14
N ASP A 117 -13.84 -3.76 -11.87
CA ASP A 117 -13.61 -2.41 -11.34
C ASP A 117 -12.11 -2.10 -11.31
N GLN A 118 -11.64 -1.47 -12.40
CA GLN A 118 -10.24 -1.12 -12.55
C GLN A 118 -9.76 -0.08 -11.52
N ALA A 119 -10.63 0.82 -11.06
CA ALA A 119 -10.27 1.80 -10.04
C ALA A 119 -10.01 1.10 -8.70
N ARG A 120 -10.87 0.14 -8.33
CA ARG A 120 -10.69 -0.67 -7.13
C ARG A 120 -9.45 -1.54 -7.20
N VAL A 121 -9.17 -2.16 -8.35
CA VAL A 121 -7.92 -2.92 -8.58
C VAL A 121 -6.68 -2.04 -8.34
N LYS A 122 -6.68 -0.81 -8.86
CA LYS A 122 -5.58 0.16 -8.64
C LYS A 122 -5.41 0.52 -7.17
N GLU A 123 -6.52 0.82 -6.49
CA GLU A 123 -6.52 1.16 -5.07
C GLU A 123 -5.94 0.03 -4.21
N ILE A 124 -6.43 -1.20 -4.40
CA ILE A 124 -5.95 -2.38 -3.68
C ILE A 124 -4.46 -2.61 -3.95
N ARG A 125 -4.02 -2.48 -5.21
CA ARG A 125 -2.61 -2.61 -5.56
C ARG A 125 -1.75 -1.58 -4.81
N GLY A 126 -2.19 -0.32 -4.72
CA GLY A 126 -1.52 0.71 -3.94
C GLY A 126 -1.49 0.39 -2.45
N LEU A 127 -2.58 -0.17 -1.91
CA LEU A 127 -2.67 -0.59 -0.52
C LEU A 127 -1.71 -1.75 -0.20
N LEU A 128 -1.56 -2.72 -1.11
CA LEU A 128 -0.58 -3.80 -1.01
C LEU A 128 0.87 -3.28 -1.05
N GLN A 129 1.17 -2.26 -1.87
CA GLN A 129 2.49 -1.61 -1.87
C GLN A 129 2.79 -0.90 -0.54
N MET A 130 1.80 -0.22 0.04
CA MET A 130 1.94 0.37 1.37
C MET A 130 2.14 -0.70 2.45
N LEU A 131 1.47 -1.84 2.33
CA LEU A 131 1.64 -2.99 3.23
C LEU A 131 3.05 -3.60 3.12
N PHE A 132 3.61 -3.70 1.91
CA PHE A 132 4.99 -4.13 1.72
C PHE A 132 5.98 -3.24 2.50
N ARG A 133 5.87 -1.91 2.34
CA ARG A 133 6.70 -0.94 3.07
C ARG A 133 6.49 -0.99 4.57
N PHE A 134 5.27 -1.28 5.01
CA PHE A 134 4.98 -1.51 6.42
C PHE A 134 5.79 -2.69 6.96
N VAL A 135 5.79 -3.85 6.28
CA VAL A 135 6.57 -5.03 6.69
C VAL A 135 8.07 -4.74 6.69
N GLU A 136 8.58 -4.02 5.70
CA GLU A 136 9.98 -3.55 5.67
C GLU A 136 10.35 -2.73 6.91
N ARG A 137 9.48 -1.78 7.30
CA ARG A 137 9.70 -0.99 8.52
C ARG A 137 9.64 -1.85 9.78
N GLN A 138 8.77 -2.86 9.83
CA GLN A 138 8.74 -3.78 10.98
C GLN A 138 10.01 -4.62 11.08
N LYS A 139 10.58 -5.02 9.94
CA LYS A 139 11.91 -5.66 9.89
C LYS A 139 13.00 -4.70 10.37
N LYS A 140 13.08 -3.47 9.82
CA LYS A 140 14.10 -2.47 10.21
C LYS A 140 14.06 -2.14 11.70
N THR A 141 12.87 -2.13 12.30
CA THR A 141 12.68 -1.89 13.75
C THR A 141 12.86 -3.13 14.63
N GLY A 142 13.16 -4.30 14.05
CA GLY A 142 13.36 -5.55 14.79
C GLY A 142 12.10 -6.17 15.38
N ARG A 143 10.90 -5.70 15.00
CA ARG A 143 9.62 -6.27 15.48
C ARG A 143 9.33 -7.66 14.91
N ILE A 144 9.87 -7.96 13.73
CA ILE A 144 9.77 -9.27 13.09
C ILE A 144 11.15 -9.73 12.63
N SER A 145 11.36 -11.04 12.58
CA SER A 145 12.63 -11.60 12.09
C SER A 145 12.83 -11.32 10.60
N ALA A 146 14.09 -11.30 10.15
CA ALA A 146 14.41 -11.10 8.75
C ALA A 146 13.78 -12.18 7.84
N ASP A 147 13.68 -13.41 8.33
CA ASP A 147 13.07 -14.53 7.61
C ASP A 147 11.55 -14.36 7.47
N ALA A 148 10.84 -14.10 8.58
CA ALA A 148 9.39 -13.87 8.56
C ALA A 148 9.03 -12.65 7.69
N ALA A 149 9.80 -11.57 7.80
CA ALA A 149 9.64 -10.39 6.94
C ALA A 149 9.80 -10.75 5.45
N ARG A 150 10.85 -11.50 5.10
CA ARG A 150 11.09 -11.94 3.72
C ARG A 150 9.93 -12.76 3.17
N GLN A 151 9.42 -13.72 3.95
CA GLN A 151 8.27 -14.54 3.54
C GLN A 151 7.03 -13.69 3.24
N HIS A 152 6.66 -12.79 4.15
CA HIS A 152 5.53 -11.88 3.94
C HIS A 152 5.77 -10.95 2.74
N MET A 153 6.96 -10.36 2.61
CA MET A 153 7.30 -9.45 1.51
C MET A 153 7.22 -10.13 0.14
N VAL A 154 7.74 -11.34 0.01
CA VAL A 154 7.64 -12.12 -1.26
C VAL A 154 6.19 -12.40 -1.61
N ASN A 155 5.36 -12.80 -0.64
CA ASN A 155 3.94 -13.04 -0.86
C ASN A 155 3.17 -11.75 -1.22
N ILE A 156 3.37 -10.66 -0.46
CA ILE A 156 2.73 -9.37 -0.75
C ILE A 156 3.13 -8.88 -2.14
N LEU A 157 4.41 -9.02 -2.51
CA LEU A 157 4.87 -8.61 -3.82
C LEU A 157 4.23 -9.42 -4.94
N PHE A 158 4.10 -10.73 -4.75
CA PHE A 158 3.33 -11.57 -5.66
C PHE A 158 1.88 -11.09 -5.78
N LEU A 159 1.22 -10.75 -4.67
CA LEU A 159 -0.17 -10.24 -4.68
C LEU A 159 -0.30 -8.91 -5.44
N VAL A 160 0.66 -8.00 -5.33
CA VAL A 160 0.69 -6.72 -6.08
C VAL A 160 0.61 -6.99 -7.59
N HIS A 161 1.42 -7.90 -8.10
CA HIS A 161 1.43 -8.25 -9.52
C HIS A 161 0.23 -9.13 -9.91
N ARG A 162 -0.18 -10.05 -9.03
CA ARG A 162 -1.31 -10.96 -9.27
C ARG A 162 -2.62 -10.19 -9.48
N VAL A 163 -2.91 -9.19 -8.66
CA VAL A 163 -4.15 -8.39 -8.78
C VAL A 163 -4.24 -7.72 -10.16
N TYR A 164 -3.12 -7.28 -10.72
CA TYR A 164 -3.08 -6.75 -12.09
C TYR A 164 -3.20 -7.85 -13.15
N ALA A 165 -2.50 -8.97 -12.95
CA ALA A 165 -2.60 -10.12 -13.85
C ALA A 165 -4.03 -10.64 -13.96
N ASP A 166 -4.74 -10.72 -12.83
CA ASP A 166 -6.15 -11.15 -12.77
C ASP A 166 -7.08 -10.16 -13.50
N LEU A 167 -6.82 -8.85 -13.44
CA LEU A 167 -7.50 -7.85 -14.28
C LEU A 167 -7.24 -8.08 -15.78
N MET A 168 -6.00 -8.37 -16.16
CA MET A 168 -5.66 -8.66 -17.56
C MET A 168 -6.34 -9.94 -18.06
N VAL A 169 -6.44 -10.96 -17.21
CA VAL A 169 -7.20 -12.18 -17.53
C VAL A 169 -8.68 -11.87 -17.71
N TYR A 170 -9.27 -11.04 -16.85
CA TYR A 170 -10.66 -10.62 -17.00
C TYR A 170 -10.90 -9.94 -18.36
N GLN A 171 -10.06 -8.97 -18.73
CA GLN A 171 -10.15 -8.30 -20.03
C GLN A 171 -9.91 -9.26 -21.21
N ALA A 172 -8.99 -10.22 -21.05
CA ALA A 172 -8.76 -11.25 -22.05
C ALA A 172 -10.01 -12.08 -22.29
N GLN A 173 -10.69 -12.52 -21.22
CA GLN A 173 -11.93 -13.28 -21.29
C GLN A 173 -13.05 -12.49 -21.98
N GLU A 174 -13.19 -11.19 -21.73
CA GLU A 174 -14.14 -10.34 -22.46
C GLU A 174 -13.83 -10.28 -23.96
N HIS A 175 -12.54 -10.18 -24.32
CA HIS A 175 -12.11 -10.22 -25.72
C HIS A 175 -12.33 -11.58 -26.37
N GLU A 176 -12.10 -12.68 -25.66
CA GLU A 176 -12.40 -14.03 -26.15
C GLU A 176 -13.90 -14.22 -26.43
N GLN A 177 -14.77 -13.78 -25.52
CA GLN A 177 -16.22 -13.83 -25.71
C GLN A 177 -16.66 -13.04 -26.95
N ALA A 178 -15.98 -11.92 -27.22
CA ALA A 178 -16.17 -11.12 -28.42
C ALA A 178 -15.44 -11.67 -29.67
N LYS A 179 -14.82 -12.85 -29.59
CA LYS A 179 -13.97 -13.48 -30.64
C LYS A 179 -12.81 -12.61 -31.12
N ARG A 180 -12.35 -11.67 -30.30
CA ARG A 180 -11.20 -10.80 -30.58
C ARG A 180 -9.92 -11.45 -30.05
N TYR A 181 -9.59 -12.63 -30.56
CA TYR A 181 -8.55 -13.49 -29.99
C TYR A 181 -7.17 -12.84 -29.88
N ARG A 182 -6.80 -11.98 -30.84
CA ARG A 182 -5.52 -11.24 -30.77
C ARG A 182 -5.45 -10.25 -29.60
N LYS A 183 -6.55 -9.57 -29.28
CA LYS A 183 -6.61 -8.69 -28.12
C LYS A 183 -6.51 -9.51 -26.83
N ALA A 184 -7.20 -10.65 -26.78
CA ALA A 184 -7.09 -11.57 -25.64
C ALA A 184 -5.65 -12.08 -25.43
N ILE A 185 -4.97 -12.51 -26.51
CA ILE A 185 -3.55 -12.91 -26.47
C ILE A 185 -2.68 -11.79 -25.89
N HIS A 186 -2.87 -10.54 -26.34
CA HIS A 186 -2.11 -9.41 -25.83
C HIS A 186 -2.32 -9.21 -24.32
N CYS A 187 -3.56 -9.26 -23.85
CA CYS A 187 -3.87 -9.17 -22.41
C CYS A 187 -3.19 -10.28 -21.60
N TYR A 188 -3.24 -11.54 -22.06
CA TYR A 188 -2.52 -12.63 -21.38
C TYR A 188 -1.00 -12.43 -21.37
N HIS A 189 -0.42 -11.88 -22.44
CA HIS A 189 1.01 -11.54 -22.46
C HIS A 189 1.35 -10.48 -21.41
N LEU A 190 0.53 -9.43 -21.28
CA LEU A 190 0.71 -8.40 -20.26
C LEU A 190 0.63 -9.00 -18.85
N GLY A 191 -0.37 -9.84 -18.57
CA GLY A 191 -0.50 -10.51 -17.29
C GLY A 191 0.69 -11.43 -16.97
N ALA A 192 1.19 -12.19 -17.96
CA ALA A 192 2.36 -13.04 -17.79
C ALA A 192 3.64 -12.24 -17.53
N SER A 193 3.87 -11.16 -18.30
CA SER A 193 5.02 -10.28 -18.13
C SER A 193 5.01 -9.61 -16.75
N GLU A 194 3.84 -9.25 -16.23
CA GLU A 194 3.74 -8.71 -14.88
C GLU A 194 4.13 -9.74 -13.82
N LEU A 195 3.63 -10.97 -13.93
CA LEU A 195 3.94 -12.04 -12.98
C LEU A 195 5.42 -12.45 -13.00
N GLU A 196 6.13 -12.28 -14.12
CA GLU A 196 7.57 -12.54 -14.20
C GLU A 196 8.39 -11.69 -13.21
N LYS A 197 7.88 -10.51 -12.81
CA LYS A 197 8.45 -9.65 -11.76
C LYS A 197 8.35 -10.27 -10.35
N SER A 198 7.62 -11.37 -10.19
CA SER A 198 7.50 -12.16 -8.95
C SER A 198 7.77 -13.65 -9.18
N LYS A 199 8.64 -13.97 -10.16
CA LYS A 199 9.01 -15.36 -10.48
C LYS A 199 9.55 -16.18 -9.31
N ASP A 200 10.06 -15.52 -8.27
CA ASP A 200 10.57 -16.18 -7.06
C ASP A 200 9.44 -16.77 -6.19
N HIS A 201 8.18 -16.39 -6.46
CA HIS A 201 7.01 -16.96 -5.79
C HIS A 201 6.53 -18.21 -6.54
N PRO A 202 6.36 -19.38 -5.88
CA PRO A 202 6.00 -20.64 -6.55
C PRO A 202 4.74 -20.54 -7.43
N ASN A 203 3.70 -19.88 -6.92
CA ASN A 203 2.44 -19.73 -7.64
C ASN A 203 2.56 -18.82 -8.89
N ALA A 204 3.56 -17.94 -8.96
CA ALA A 204 3.75 -17.08 -10.13
C ALA A 204 4.17 -17.89 -11.35
N ALA A 205 5.09 -18.84 -11.17
CA ALA A 205 5.56 -19.71 -12.26
C ALA A 205 4.42 -20.58 -12.83
N GLU A 206 3.55 -21.10 -11.96
CA GLU A 206 2.38 -21.88 -12.39
C GLU A 206 1.40 -21.02 -13.21
N LEU A 207 1.07 -19.82 -12.73
CA LEU A 207 0.17 -18.91 -13.43
C LEU A 207 0.73 -18.45 -14.79
N ILE A 208 2.02 -18.12 -14.86
CA ILE A 208 2.71 -17.78 -16.12
C ILE A 208 2.60 -18.94 -17.11
N THR A 209 2.78 -20.18 -16.64
CA THR A 209 2.66 -21.37 -17.50
C THR A 209 1.24 -21.50 -18.04
N ARG A 210 0.22 -21.39 -17.18
CA ARG A 210 -1.20 -21.41 -17.59
C ARG A 210 -1.53 -20.31 -18.61
N TYR A 211 -1.03 -19.09 -18.41
CA TYR A 211 -1.26 -18.00 -19.37
C TYR A 211 -0.59 -18.29 -20.72
N ARG A 212 0.61 -18.85 -20.73
CA ARG A 212 1.32 -19.24 -21.97
C ARG A 212 0.60 -20.36 -22.70
N GLU A 213 0.01 -21.32 -21.99
CA GLU A 213 -0.83 -22.36 -22.59
C GLU A 213 -2.08 -21.75 -23.23
N ARG A 214 -2.78 -20.86 -22.51
CA ARG A 214 -3.94 -20.17 -23.05
C ARG A 214 -3.62 -19.34 -24.28
N ILE A 215 -2.48 -18.64 -24.29
CA ILE A 215 -1.98 -17.91 -25.47
C ILE A 215 -1.81 -18.85 -26.68
N LYS A 216 -1.27 -20.06 -26.50
CA LYS A 216 -1.13 -21.03 -27.60
C LYS A 216 -2.49 -21.46 -28.15
N GLU A 217 -3.46 -21.74 -27.28
CA GLU A 217 -4.82 -22.10 -27.68
C GLU A 217 -5.48 -20.97 -28.49
N LEU A 218 -5.38 -19.73 -28.00
CA LEU A 218 -5.94 -18.57 -28.68
C LEU A 218 -5.27 -18.27 -30.01
N ASN A 219 -3.96 -18.53 -30.15
CA ASN A 219 -3.27 -18.39 -31.43
C ASN A 219 -3.81 -19.37 -32.48
N ASN A 220 -4.14 -20.60 -32.09
CA ASN A 220 -4.76 -21.57 -32.99
C ASN A 220 -6.15 -21.10 -33.45
N LEU A 221 -6.95 -20.53 -32.54
CA LEU A 221 -8.26 -19.96 -32.88
C LEU A 221 -8.14 -18.74 -33.80
N ALA A 222 -7.19 -17.84 -33.52
CA ALA A 222 -6.95 -16.64 -34.31
C ALA A 222 -6.43 -16.94 -35.73
N ASN A 223 -5.70 -18.05 -35.91
CA ASN A 223 -5.19 -18.48 -37.22
C ASN A 223 -6.24 -19.26 -38.04
N GLY A 224 -7.30 -19.76 -37.39
CA GLY A 224 -8.47 -20.37 -38.04
C GLY A 224 -9.51 -19.33 -38.52
N GLU A 225 -9.39 -18.07 -38.10
CA GLU A 225 -10.21 -16.95 -38.59
C GLU A 225 -9.54 -16.27 -39.79
N ASP A 226 -10.37 -15.92 -40.79
CA ASP A 226 -9.99 -15.41 -42.12
C ASP A 226 -8.84 -14.36 -42.08
N PRO A 227 -7.75 -14.56 -42.86
CA PRO A 227 -6.66 -13.61 -42.94
C PRO A 227 -7.03 -12.22 -43.45
N ASN A 228 -8.26 -11.97 -43.90
CA ASN A 228 -8.70 -10.64 -44.33
C ASN A 228 -9.34 -9.77 -43.23
N ALA A 229 -9.56 -10.29 -42.01
CA ALA A 229 -9.93 -9.46 -40.84
C ALA A 229 -8.75 -8.60 -40.33
N GLN A 230 -7.59 -8.70 -40.98
CA GLN A 230 -6.26 -8.32 -40.48
C GLN A 230 -5.82 -6.86 -40.68
N ARG A 231 -6.57 -5.99 -41.36
CA ARG A 231 -6.02 -4.67 -41.75
C ARG A 231 -6.67 -3.42 -41.15
N LYS A 232 -7.63 -3.56 -40.24
CA LYS A 232 -8.19 -2.40 -39.54
C LYS A 232 -8.16 -2.61 -38.03
N GLU A 233 -7.07 -2.12 -37.46
CA GLU A 233 -6.93 -1.62 -36.09
C GLU A 233 -7.41 -2.48 -34.92
N ALA A 234 -6.42 -2.79 -34.08
CA ALA A 234 -6.58 -2.71 -32.65
C ALA A 234 -5.36 -2.00 -32.05
N VAL A 235 -5.11 -0.77 -32.48
CA VAL A 235 -4.47 0.20 -31.60
C VAL A 235 -5.47 0.37 -30.46
N MET A 236 -5.21 -0.25 -29.30
CA MET A 236 -5.85 0.20 -28.06
C MET A 236 -5.55 1.69 -27.90
N PRO A 237 -6.43 2.49 -27.27
CA PRO A 237 -6.10 3.87 -26.97
C PRO A 237 -4.74 3.88 -26.25
N ASN A 238 -3.74 4.53 -26.86
CA ASN A 238 -2.42 4.70 -26.27
C ASN A 238 -2.50 5.27 -24.84
N SER A 239 -3.63 5.87 -24.44
CA SER A 239 -3.88 6.38 -23.10
C SER A 239 -3.88 5.30 -22.03
N VAL A 240 -4.57 4.15 -22.22
CA VAL A 240 -4.60 3.09 -21.20
C VAL A 240 -3.20 2.48 -21.07
N ASN A 241 -2.60 2.05 -22.18
CA ASN A 241 -1.25 1.46 -22.13
C ASN A 241 -0.21 2.43 -21.56
N ARG A 242 -0.28 3.73 -21.89
CA ARG A 242 0.68 4.74 -21.40
C ARG A 242 0.45 5.15 -19.95
N GLU A 243 -0.79 5.32 -19.50
CA GLU A 243 -1.10 5.61 -18.09
C GLU A 243 -0.66 4.45 -17.17
N TRP A 244 -0.69 3.21 -17.68
CA TRP A 244 -0.26 2.02 -16.94
C TRP A 244 1.23 1.71 -17.10
N GLU A 245 1.86 1.99 -18.25
CA GLU A 245 3.32 1.97 -18.42
C GLU A 245 3.99 3.03 -17.54
N GLU A 246 3.43 4.24 -17.44
CA GLU A 246 3.87 5.28 -16.49
C GLU A 246 3.75 4.78 -15.04
N PHE A 247 2.66 4.09 -14.69
CA PHE A 247 2.44 3.53 -13.36
C PHE A 247 3.32 2.28 -13.05
N ILE A 248 3.68 1.49 -14.06
CA ILE A 248 4.66 0.40 -13.97
C ILE A 248 6.08 0.96 -13.80
N ASN A 249 6.40 2.08 -14.44
CA ASN A 249 7.68 2.76 -14.23
C ASN A 249 7.78 3.37 -12.82
N GLU A 250 6.68 3.86 -12.25
CA GLU A 250 6.59 4.19 -10.83
C GLU A 250 6.80 2.96 -9.92
N GLU A 251 6.49 1.76 -10.42
CA GLU A 251 6.65 0.50 -9.69
C GLU A 251 8.12 0.14 -9.41
N GLU A 252 8.94 0.18 -10.45
CA GLU A 252 10.38 0.03 -10.30
C GLU A 252 10.98 1.14 -9.44
N ALA A 253 10.43 2.35 -9.55
CA ALA A 253 10.89 3.49 -8.77
C ALA A 253 10.58 3.33 -7.27
N TRP A 254 9.44 2.76 -6.86
CA TRP A 254 9.16 2.61 -5.42
C TRP A 254 9.97 1.51 -4.75
N LYS A 255 10.31 0.43 -5.49
CA LYS A 255 11.25 -0.59 -4.98
C LYS A 255 12.66 -0.02 -4.87
N LYS A 256 13.15 0.68 -5.91
CA LYS A 256 14.47 1.33 -5.88
C LYS A 256 14.55 2.39 -4.78
N LYS A 257 13.52 3.21 -4.57
CA LYS A 257 13.49 4.20 -3.47
C LYS A 257 13.52 3.56 -2.07
N ALA A 258 13.00 2.35 -1.91
CA ALA A 258 13.08 1.64 -0.62
C ALA A 258 14.52 1.22 -0.26
N ASP A 259 15.36 0.95 -1.26
CA ASP A 259 16.77 0.58 -1.08
C ASP A 259 17.70 1.78 -0.85
N TYR A 260 17.28 3.02 -1.14
CA TYR A 260 18.11 4.23 -1.01
C TYR A 260 17.88 5.05 0.27
N ASP A 261 16.92 4.68 1.12
CA ASP A 261 16.62 5.33 2.42
C ASP A 261 17.33 4.60 3.60
N ASP A 262 18.58 4.15 3.42
CA ASP A 262 19.48 3.69 4.49
C ASP A 262 20.44 4.82 4.93
#